data_AF-A0A388NNW7-F1
#
_entry.id   AF-A0A388NNW7-F1
#
_cell.length_a   1.000
_cell.length_b   1.000
_cell.length_c   1.000
_cell.angle_alpha   90.00
_cell.angle_beta   90.00
_cell.angle_gamma   90.00
#
_symmetry.space_group_name_H-M   'P 1'
#
loop_
_entity.id
_entity.type
_entity.pdbx_description
1 polymer ?
#
loop_
_entity_poly.entity_id
_entity_poly.type
_entity_poly.pdbx_seq_one_letter_code
_entity_poly.pdbx_strand_id
1 'polypeptide(L)'
;MAAQAASPQLLTDYLGTHAVPALIAAQRANGGATQSAQAVTGKPRAQYGRVYLLLPQSTPAEHLRAVVDSGVLVRHRYSVGFSADDAGIGDLDSRTVLAVNPEQWGADLAAWYAEHYPGVLYQPLRADSADHLRALLASR
;
A
#
# COMPACT_ATOMS: atom_id res chain seq x y z
N MET A 1 33.60 -23.52 -23.19
CA MET A 1 32.99 -24.19 -22.02
C MET A 1 31.55 -23.72 -21.91
N ALA A 2 30.58 -24.57 -22.26
CA ALA A 2 29.15 -24.27 -22.15
C ALA A 2 28.58 -24.98 -20.92
N ALA A 3 27.79 -24.28 -20.12
CA ALA A 3 27.16 -24.81 -18.92
C ALA A 3 26.15 -25.91 -19.30
N GLN A 4 26.32 -27.09 -18.73
CA GLN A 4 25.39 -28.22 -18.87
C GLN A 4 24.07 -27.84 -18.18
N ALA A 5 22.97 -27.74 -18.93
CA ALA A 5 21.64 -27.58 -18.35
C ALA A 5 21.31 -28.83 -17.51
N ALA A 6 20.87 -28.63 -16.27
CA ALA A 6 20.42 -29.71 -15.40
C ALA A 6 19.25 -30.45 -16.07
N SER A 7 19.39 -31.75 -16.30
CA SER A 7 18.36 -32.56 -16.95
C SER A 7 17.12 -32.67 -16.05
N PRO A 8 15.90 -32.76 -16.63
CA PRO A 8 14.66 -32.94 -15.88
C PRO A 8 14.67 -34.13 -14.91
N GLN A 9 15.46 -35.17 -15.24
CA GLN A 9 15.64 -36.33 -14.36
C GLN A 9 16.39 -35.96 -13.07
N LEU A 10 17.46 -35.16 -13.14
CA LEU A 10 18.21 -34.72 -11.95
C LEU A 10 17.35 -33.89 -10.99
N LEU A 11 16.44 -33.07 -11.54
CA LEU A 11 15.49 -32.31 -10.72
C LEU A 11 14.45 -33.23 -10.06
N THR A 12 13.94 -34.21 -10.81
CA THR A 12 12.98 -35.19 -10.27
C THR A 12 13.60 -36.02 -9.14
N ASP A 13 14.83 -36.49 -9.31
CA ASP A 13 15.54 -37.30 -8.31
C ASP A 13 15.90 -36.49 -7.07
N TYR A 14 16.32 -35.23 -7.25
CA TYR A 14 16.60 -34.30 -6.15
C TYR A 14 15.33 -34.02 -5.34
N LEU A 15 14.21 -33.74 -6.01
CA LEU A 15 12.93 -33.50 -5.34
C LEU A 15 12.42 -34.76 -4.64
N GLY A 16 12.52 -35.94 -5.26
CA GLY A 16 12.14 -37.20 -4.63
C GLY A 16 12.92 -37.49 -3.35
N THR A 17 14.21 -37.17 -3.35
CA THR A 17 15.12 -37.43 -2.22
C THR A 17 14.97 -36.38 -1.10
N HIS A 18 14.71 -35.12 -1.44
CA HIS A 18 14.79 -34.02 -0.46
C HIS A 18 13.46 -33.35 -0.13
N ALA A 19 12.43 -33.47 -0.97
CA ALA A 19 11.15 -32.79 -0.73
C ALA A 19 10.36 -33.43 0.41
N VAL A 20 10.41 -34.75 0.58
CA VAL A 20 9.65 -35.44 1.64
C VAL A 20 10.21 -35.14 3.04
N PRO A 21 11.53 -35.22 3.30
CA PRO A 21 12.10 -34.77 4.57
C PRO A 21 11.87 -33.28 4.84
N ALA A 22 11.98 -32.42 3.82
CA ALA A 22 11.73 -30.99 3.95
C ALA A 22 10.26 -30.67 4.27
N LEU A 23 9.31 -31.36 3.63
CA LEU A 23 7.87 -31.21 3.91
C LEU A 23 7.53 -31.66 5.33
N ILE A 24 8.07 -32.81 5.77
CA ILE A 24 7.85 -33.32 7.13
C ILE A 24 8.50 -32.40 8.18
N ALA A 25 9.69 -31.85 7.91
CA ALA A 25 10.32 -30.86 8.77
C ALA A 25 9.48 -29.57 8.86
N ALA A 26 8.96 -29.07 7.74
CA ALA A 26 8.09 -27.90 7.70
C ALA A 26 6.76 -28.14 8.42
N GLN A 27 6.16 -29.32 8.27
CA GLN A 27 4.93 -29.69 8.97
C GLN A 27 5.14 -29.84 10.48
N ARG A 28 6.28 -30.37 10.94
CA ARG A 28 6.63 -30.43 12.36
C ARG A 28 6.93 -29.05 12.95
N ALA A 29 7.58 -28.17 12.19
CA ALA A 29 7.78 -26.78 12.58
C ALA A 29 6.45 -26.02 12.72
N ASN A 30 5.49 -26.27 11.83
CA ASN A 30 4.17 -25.64 11.86
C ASN A 30 3.20 -26.29 12.88
N GLY A 31 3.34 -27.58 13.18
CA GLY A 31 2.48 -28.32 14.11
C GLY A 31 2.65 -27.93 15.59
N GLY A 32 3.75 -27.23 15.93
CA GLY A 32 3.99 -26.65 17.26
C GLY A 32 3.55 -25.19 17.41
N ALA A 33 3.12 -24.53 16.32
CA ALA A 33 2.74 -23.11 16.31
C ALA A 33 1.25 -22.86 16.66
N THR A 34 0.58 -23.82 17.27
CA THR A 34 -0.80 -23.67 17.77
C THR A 34 -0.80 -23.02 19.16
N GLN A 35 -0.27 -21.81 19.25
CA GLN A 35 -0.49 -20.93 20.40
C GLN A 35 -0.21 -19.50 19.99
N SER A 36 -1.30 -18.80 19.66
CA SER A 36 -1.49 -17.35 19.81
C SER A 36 -0.20 -16.52 19.89
N ALA A 37 0.51 -16.38 18.77
CA ALA A 37 1.15 -15.11 18.53
C ALA A 37 -0.02 -14.12 18.46
N GLN A 38 -0.30 -13.40 19.56
CA GLN A 38 -1.01 -12.14 19.44
C GLN A 38 -0.25 -11.39 18.35
N ALA A 39 -0.86 -11.29 17.17
CA ALA A 39 -0.23 -10.68 16.02
C ALA A 39 0.29 -9.34 16.53
N VAL A 40 1.61 -9.16 16.48
CA VAL A 40 2.20 -7.84 16.69
C VAL A 40 1.66 -7.04 15.51
N THR A 41 0.50 -6.40 15.72
CA THR A 41 -0.18 -5.64 14.67
C THR A 41 0.79 -4.57 14.20
N GLY A 42 0.65 -4.11 12.96
CA GLY A 42 1.49 -3.07 12.36
C GLY A 42 1.33 -1.70 13.02
N LYS A 43 1.55 -1.63 14.34
CA LYS A 43 1.50 -0.43 15.16
C LYS A 43 2.61 0.50 14.71
N PRO A 44 2.31 1.79 14.52
CA PRO A 44 3.35 2.74 14.23
C PRO A 44 4.28 2.87 15.42
N ARG A 45 5.56 3.18 15.16
CA ARG A 45 6.52 3.58 16.21
C ARG A 45 5.99 4.74 17.07
N ALA A 46 5.22 5.64 16.47
CA ALA A 46 4.56 6.76 17.16
C ALA A 46 3.17 7.02 16.56
N GLN A 47 2.19 7.23 17.43
CA GLN A 47 0.82 7.60 17.07
C GLN A 47 0.74 9.11 16.80
N TYR A 48 0.78 9.48 15.54
CA TYR A 48 0.48 10.84 15.08
C TYR A 48 -0.40 10.77 13.84
N GLY A 49 -1.21 11.81 13.64
CA GLY A 49 -2.10 11.91 12.49
C GLY A 49 -1.32 11.92 11.18
N ARG A 50 -1.72 11.06 10.23
CA ARG A 50 -1.11 10.99 8.89
C ARG A 50 -2.14 11.32 7.84
N VAL A 51 -1.71 12.08 6.84
CA VAL A 51 -2.50 12.34 5.63
C VAL A 51 -1.80 11.67 4.45
N TYR A 52 -2.58 10.87 3.72
CA TYR A 52 -2.17 10.29 2.45
C TYR A 52 -2.90 11.04 1.33
N LEU A 53 -2.15 11.72 0.49
CA LEU A 53 -2.65 12.31 -0.74
C LEU A 53 -2.72 11.22 -1.81
N LEU A 54 -3.94 10.76 -2.08
CA LEU A 54 -4.18 9.69 -3.05
C LEU A 54 -4.43 10.29 -4.43
N LEU A 55 -3.57 9.94 -5.38
CA LEU A 55 -3.67 10.34 -6.77
C LEU A 55 -4.30 9.21 -7.61
N PRO A 56 -5.17 9.51 -8.60
CA PRO A 56 -5.64 8.52 -9.55
C PRO A 56 -4.49 7.85 -10.32
N GLN A 57 -4.64 6.59 -10.71
CA GLN A 57 -3.62 5.88 -11.49
C GLN A 57 -3.34 6.51 -12.86
N SER A 58 -4.32 7.23 -13.39
CA SER A 58 -4.23 8.03 -14.63
C SER A 58 -3.60 9.41 -14.45
N THR A 59 -3.08 9.74 -13.25
CA THR A 59 -2.60 11.09 -12.96
C THR A 59 -1.47 11.51 -13.90
N PRO A 60 -1.63 12.62 -14.63
CA PRO A 60 -0.57 13.14 -15.48
C PRO A 60 0.62 13.70 -14.68
N ALA A 61 1.80 13.74 -15.30
CA ALA A 61 3.04 14.19 -14.65
C ALA A 61 2.96 15.63 -14.13
N GLU A 62 2.25 16.52 -14.83
CA GLU A 62 2.06 17.91 -14.43
C GLU A 62 1.26 18.05 -13.13
N HIS A 63 0.34 17.12 -12.86
CA HIS A 63 -0.41 17.12 -11.60
C HIS A 63 0.47 16.66 -10.43
N LEU A 64 1.32 15.65 -10.64
CA LEU A 64 2.32 15.27 -9.63
C LEU A 64 3.31 16.42 -9.37
N ARG A 65 3.72 17.14 -10.43
CA ARG A 65 4.55 18.34 -10.29
C ARG A 65 3.84 19.44 -9.49
N ALA A 66 2.57 19.69 -9.76
CA ALA A 66 1.75 20.62 -9.00
C ALA A 66 1.64 20.26 -7.50
N VAL A 67 1.55 18.98 -7.15
CA VAL A 67 1.60 18.51 -5.76
C VAL A 67 2.92 18.93 -5.11
N VAL A 68 4.05 18.67 -5.77
CA VAL A 68 5.39 19.04 -5.26
C VAL A 68 5.52 20.56 -5.12
N ASP A 69 5.17 21.30 -6.17
CA ASP A 69 5.30 22.76 -6.21
C ASP A 69 4.34 23.49 -5.26
N SER A 70 3.25 22.83 -4.82
CA SER A 70 2.37 23.38 -3.77
C SER A 70 3.06 23.51 -2.41
N GLY A 71 4.15 22.77 -2.17
CA GLY A 71 4.88 22.72 -0.91
C GLY A 71 4.18 21.94 0.22
N VAL A 72 2.98 21.39 -0.01
CA VAL A 72 2.17 20.74 1.03
C VAL A 72 2.88 19.53 1.67
N LEU A 73 3.64 18.77 0.86
CA LEU A 73 4.37 17.58 1.32
C LEU A 73 5.43 17.95 2.36
N VAL A 74 6.12 19.07 2.19
CA VAL A 74 7.16 19.52 3.12
C VAL A 74 6.53 20.18 4.35
N ARG A 75 5.54 21.06 4.15
CA ARG A 75 4.89 21.78 5.26
C ARG A 75 4.18 20.85 6.23
N HIS A 76 3.48 19.83 5.72
CA HIS A 76 2.62 18.97 6.55
C HIS A 76 3.08 17.52 6.61
N ARG A 77 4.17 17.15 5.94
CA ARG A 77 4.71 15.78 5.90
C ARG A 77 3.69 14.75 5.39
N TYR A 78 2.88 15.15 4.40
CA TYR A 78 1.93 14.26 3.75
C TYR A 78 2.67 13.17 2.98
N SER A 79 2.13 11.95 2.99
CA SER A 79 2.51 10.91 2.05
C SER A 79 1.73 11.13 0.75
N VAL A 80 2.30 10.72 -0.38
CA VAL A 80 1.63 10.77 -1.69
C VAL A 80 1.84 9.44 -2.40
N GLY A 81 0.82 8.97 -3.11
CA GLY A 81 0.92 7.79 -3.95
C GLY A 81 -0.39 7.45 -4.65
N PHE A 82 -0.43 6.24 -5.22
CA PHE A 82 -1.45 5.82 -6.19
C PHE A 82 -2.22 4.55 -5.75
N SER A 83 -2.01 4.10 -4.52
CA SER A 83 -2.61 2.87 -3.98
C SER A 83 -3.66 3.23 -2.93
N ALA A 84 -4.91 2.87 -3.19
CA ALA A 84 -6.00 3.09 -2.25
C ALA A 84 -5.81 2.24 -0.97
N ASP A 85 -5.28 1.02 -1.11
CA ASP A 85 -4.95 0.18 0.03
C ASP A 85 -3.85 0.83 0.90
N ASP A 86 -2.75 1.32 0.30
CA ASP A 86 -1.67 1.96 1.06
C ASP A 86 -2.14 3.22 1.81
N ALA A 87 -3.14 3.91 1.27
CA ALA A 87 -3.74 5.09 1.89
C ALA A 87 -4.62 4.72 3.10
N GLY A 88 -5.21 3.52 3.09
CA GLY A 88 -6.11 3.02 4.12
C GLY A 88 -5.44 2.23 5.24
N ILE A 89 -4.33 1.53 4.98
CA ILE A 89 -3.69 0.63 5.95
C ILE A 89 -3.05 1.35 7.15
N GLY A 90 -2.88 0.59 8.24
CA GLY A 90 -2.16 1.01 9.44
C GLY A 90 -3.05 1.05 10.69
N ASP A 91 -2.45 0.75 11.83
CA ASP A 91 -3.10 0.83 13.15
C ASP A 91 -2.90 2.25 13.71
N LEU A 92 -3.56 3.23 13.08
CA LEU A 92 -3.43 4.66 13.39
C LEU A 92 -4.72 5.21 14.01
N ASP A 93 -4.59 5.99 15.07
CA ASP A 93 -5.74 6.67 15.70
C ASP A 93 -6.35 7.73 14.77
N SER A 94 -5.54 8.32 13.89
CA SER A 94 -5.97 9.31 12.91
C SER A 94 -5.26 9.07 11.57
N ARG A 95 -6.04 8.63 10.59
CA ARG A 95 -5.61 8.50 9.19
C ARG A 95 -6.58 9.23 8.29
N THR A 96 -6.06 10.14 7.47
CA THR A 96 -6.85 10.90 6.51
C THR A 96 -6.41 10.52 5.11
N VAL A 97 -7.36 10.19 4.25
CA VAL A 97 -7.12 10.03 2.82
C VAL A 97 -7.67 11.26 2.11
N LEU A 98 -6.79 12.04 1.52
CA LEU A 98 -7.15 13.17 0.66
C LEU A 98 -7.10 12.69 -0.78
N ALA A 99 -8.25 12.28 -1.33
CA ALA A 99 -8.35 11.68 -2.65
C ALA A 99 -8.52 12.75 -3.73
N VAL A 100 -7.52 12.92 -4.59
CA VAL A 100 -7.57 13.84 -5.73
C VAL A 100 -8.43 13.23 -6.83
N ASN A 101 -9.37 14.00 -7.39
CA ASN A 101 -10.23 13.62 -8.52
C ASN A 101 -10.75 12.17 -8.42
N PRO A 102 -11.46 11.81 -7.32
CA PRO A 102 -11.83 10.44 -7.03
C PRO A 102 -12.75 9.82 -8.08
N GLU A 103 -13.46 10.64 -8.86
CA GLU A 103 -14.26 10.18 -10.01
C GLU A 103 -13.44 9.42 -11.06
N GLN A 104 -12.12 9.66 -11.14
CA GLN A 104 -11.23 8.97 -12.08
C GLN A 104 -10.94 7.51 -11.69
N TRP A 105 -11.30 7.08 -10.47
CA TRP A 105 -11.15 5.70 -10.04
C TRP A 105 -12.25 4.76 -10.56
N GLY A 106 -13.35 5.31 -11.10
CA GLY A 106 -14.46 4.53 -11.66
C GLY A 106 -15.30 3.76 -10.63
N ALA A 107 -14.98 3.87 -9.34
CA ALA A 107 -15.72 3.30 -8.22
C ALA A 107 -15.98 4.36 -7.15
N ASP A 108 -16.97 4.12 -6.30
CA ASP A 108 -17.21 4.97 -5.13
C ASP A 108 -16.15 4.69 -4.05
N LEU A 109 -15.06 5.45 -4.09
CA LEU A 109 -13.99 5.35 -3.11
C LEU A 109 -14.48 5.61 -1.68
N ALA A 110 -15.50 6.45 -1.48
CA ALA A 110 -15.99 6.73 -0.13
C ALA A 110 -16.65 5.48 0.47
N ALA A 111 -17.51 4.81 -0.30
CA ALA A 111 -18.11 3.54 0.08
C ALA A 111 -17.05 2.45 0.29
N TRP A 112 -16.07 2.37 -0.60
CA TRP A 112 -14.98 1.40 -0.52
C TRP A 112 -14.13 1.56 0.76
N TYR A 113 -13.75 2.80 1.13
CA TYR A 113 -13.04 3.03 2.40
C TYR A 113 -13.90 2.73 3.62
N ALA A 114 -15.20 3.04 3.57
CA ALA A 114 -16.12 2.71 4.66
C ALA A 114 -16.24 1.20 4.89
N GLU A 115 -16.20 0.40 3.81
CA GLU A 115 -16.27 -1.06 3.86
C GLU A 115 -14.93 -1.69 4.30
N HIS A 116 -13.82 -1.31 3.67
CA HIS A 116 -12.55 -2.02 3.81
C HIS A 116 -11.59 -1.43 4.85
N TYR A 117 -11.70 -0.13 5.14
CA TYR A 117 -10.78 0.58 6.02
C TYR A 117 -11.53 1.49 7.01
N PRO A 118 -12.37 0.92 7.89
CA PRO A 118 -13.15 1.69 8.85
C PRO A 118 -12.24 2.57 9.73
N GLY A 119 -12.67 3.81 9.98
CA GLY A 119 -11.89 4.81 10.70
C GLY A 119 -10.94 5.64 9.84
N VAL A 120 -10.84 5.38 8.52
CA VAL A 120 -10.29 6.36 7.58
C VAL A 120 -11.18 7.61 7.53
N LEU A 121 -10.59 8.79 7.74
CA LEU A 121 -11.22 10.05 7.38
C LEU A 121 -11.01 10.29 5.88
N TYR A 122 -12.01 9.97 5.08
CA TYR A 122 -11.97 10.18 3.64
C TYR A 122 -12.38 11.63 3.28
N GLN A 123 -11.56 12.29 2.46
CA GLN A 123 -11.81 13.65 1.96
C GLN A 123 -11.55 13.72 0.45
N PRO A 124 -12.57 13.96 -0.39
CA PRO A 124 -12.36 14.18 -1.81
C PRO A 124 -11.80 15.59 -2.06
N LEU A 125 -10.89 15.71 -3.03
CA LEU A 125 -10.33 16.96 -3.52
C LEU A 125 -10.45 17.00 -5.05
N ARG A 126 -11.31 17.87 -5.57
CA ARG A 126 -11.50 18.01 -7.02
C ARG A 126 -10.68 19.18 -7.55
N ALA A 127 -9.94 18.94 -8.62
CA ALA A 127 -9.11 19.92 -9.30
C ALA A 127 -9.21 19.72 -10.82
N ASP A 128 -9.65 20.75 -11.53
CA ASP A 128 -9.87 20.71 -12.98
C ASP A 128 -8.58 20.83 -13.79
N SER A 129 -7.47 21.24 -13.14
CA SER A 129 -6.16 21.39 -13.77
C SER A 129 -5.03 21.25 -12.74
N ALA A 130 -3.80 21.09 -13.23
CA ALA A 130 -2.62 21.04 -12.38
C ALA A 130 -2.43 22.35 -11.57
N ASP A 131 -2.68 23.52 -12.17
CA ASP A 131 -2.61 24.79 -11.46
C ASP A 131 -3.69 24.92 -10.39
N HIS A 132 -4.90 24.43 -10.67
CA HIS A 132 -5.98 24.39 -9.68
C HIS A 132 -5.59 23.46 -8.51
N LEU A 133 -5.05 22.27 -8.80
CA LEU A 133 -4.55 21.34 -7.77
C LEU A 133 -3.45 21.97 -6.92
N ARG A 134 -2.48 22.64 -7.55
CA ARG A 134 -1.40 23.35 -6.86
C ARG A 134 -1.96 24.40 -5.91
N ALA A 135 -2.90 25.23 -6.37
CA ALA A 135 -3.51 26.29 -5.57
C ALA A 135 -4.30 25.73 -4.37
N LEU A 136 -5.13 24.70 -4.59
CA LEU A 136 -5.90 24.04 -3.53
C LEU A 136 -5.01 23.43 -2.44
N LEU A 137 -3.87 22.84 -2.82
CA LEU A 137 -2.92 22.28 -1.87
C LEU A 137 -2.03 23.35 -1.21
N ALA A 138 -1.76 24.46 -1.89
CA ALA A 138 -1.02 25.58 -1.34
C ALA A 138 -1.81 26.36 -0.28
N SER A 139 -3.14 26.38 -0.38
CA SER A 139 -4.03 27.02 0.60
C SER A 139 -4.36 26.16 1.82
N ARG A 140 -3.79 24.95 1.90
CA ARG A 140 -3.90 24.08 3.08
C ARG A 140 -2.77 24.32 4.06
#